data_AF-L8Y6L5-F1
#
_entry.id   AF-L8Y6L5-F1
#
_cell.length_a   1.000
_cell.length_b   1.000
_cell.length_c   1.000
_cell.angle_alpha   90.00
_cell.angle_beta   90.00
_cell.angle_gamma   90.00
#
_symmetry.space_group_name_H-M   'P 1'
#
loop_
_entity.id
_entity.type
_entity.pdbx_description
1 polymer ?
#
loop_
_entity_poly.entity_id
_entity_poly.type
_entity_poly.pdbx_seq_one_letter_code
_entity_poly.pdbx_strand_id
1 'polypeptide(L)'
;MVLEMLNPMHYNITSMVPEAMPAATVPILLLACLLFLIWNYGDTSSIPGPGYCMGIGPLISHGRFLWMGIGSACNYYNKMYGEFMRVWISGEETLIISKSSSMYHIMKHSHYISRFGSKLGLQCIGMHENGIIFNNNPAVWKVIRPFFTKALSGRGLVRMVAICVESVVTHLDRLEEVTNTSGYVDVLMLMRRVMLDTSNMLFLGIPLDGERDVKIDDVPKLKVTESFIYESMRYQPVVDLVMRKALQDDVIDGYPVKKGTNIILNLGRMHRLEFFPKPNEFSLENFAKNVPYRYFQPFGFGPRACAGKYIAMVMMKVILVTLLRRFHVRALQGRCVENVQKVHDLSLHPDETSNFLEMIFVPRNSDKYLGN
;
A
#
# COMPACT_ATOMS: atom_id res chain seq x y z
N MET A 1 -7.10 -5.99 77.11
CA MET A 1 -8.45 -5.57 76.67
C MET A 1 -8.35 -4.91 75.29
N VAL A 2 -7.77 -5.64 74.32
CA VAL A 2 -7.52 -5.18 72.94
C VAL A 2 -8.15 -6.22 72.01
N LEU A 3 -9.47 -6.30 72.05
CA LEU A 3 -10.26 -7.17 71.17
C LEU A 3 -11.64 -6.56 70.88
N GLU A 4 -11.68 -5.27 70.53
CA GLU A 4 -12.88 -4.57 70.04
C GLU A 4 -12.61 -3.67 68.83
N MET A 5 -11.55 -3.95 68.04
CA MET A 5 -11.24 -3.18 66.82
C MET A 5 -11.50 -3.92 65.51
N LEU A 6 -12.24 -5.03 65.52
CA LEU A 6 -12.58 -5.77 64.30
C LEU A 6 -14.02 -6.31 64.35
N ASN A 7 -15.00 -5.49 63.96
CA ASN A 7 -16.17 -6.00 63.23
C ASN A 7 -16.79 -4.89 62.36
N PRO A 8 -17.27 -5.20 61.14
CA PRO A 8 -17.40 -4.25 60.04
C PRO A 8 -18.70 -3.47 60.15
N MET A 9 -18.61 -2.16 59.92
CA MET A 9 -19.78 -1.38 59.52
C MET A 9 -20.25 -1.91 58.17
N HIS A 10 -21.30 -2.72 58.18
CA HIS A 10 -22.12 -2.99 57.01
C HIS A 10 -22.76 -1.67 56.57
N TYR A 11 -22.07 -0.95 55.68
CA TYR A 11 -22.74 0.06 54.86
C TYR A 11 -23.72 -0.66 53.95
N ASN A 12 -25.00 -0.49 54.24
CA ASN A 12 -26.10 -1.00 53.44
C ASN A 12 -26.13 -0.18 52.13
N ILE A 13 -25.45 -0.68 51.08
CA ILE A 13 -25.37 -0.05 49.74
C ILE A 13 -26.74 -0.02 49.03
N THR A 14 -27.75 -0.70 49.57
CA THR A 14 -29.10 -0.79 49.02
C THR A 14 -29.98 0.46 49.22
N SER A 15 -29.56 1.47 50.00
CA SER A 15 -30.39 2.66 50.24
C SER A 15 -30.13 3.86 49.31
N MET A 16 -29.17 3.76 48.37
CA MET A 16 -28.82 4.85 47.45
C MET A 16 -29.27 4.64 46.00
N VAL A 17 -30.12 3.66 45.71
CA VAL A 17 -30.74 3.49 44.39
C VAL A 17 -32.24 3.68 44.54
N PRO A 18 -32.84 4.74 43.96
CA PRO A 18 -34.30 4.85 43.91
C PRO A 18 -34.87 3.65 43.14
N GLU A 19 -35.72 2.84 43.78
CA GLU A 19 -36.37 1.64 43.19
C GLU A 19 -37.36 1.94 42.05
N ALA A 20 -37.59 3.21 41.74
CA ALA A 20 -38.38 3.63 40.59
C ALA A 20 -37.64 4.71 39.81
N MET A 21 -37.28 4.40 38.57
CA MET A 21 -36.98 5.40 37.54
C MET A 21 -38.13 6.42 37.54
N PRO A 22 -37.88 7.73 37.71
CA PRO A 22 -38.94 8.74 37.70
C PRO A 22 -39.80 8.59 36.44
N ALA A 23 -41.12 8.73 36.52
CA ALA A 23 -42.02 8.52 35.37
C ALA A 23 -41.65 9.37 34.11
N ALA A 24 -40.85 10.43 34.28
CA ALA A 24 -40.32 11.26 33.22
C ALA A 24 -39.03 10.72 32.55
N THR A 25 -38.24 9.83 33.16
CA THR A 25 -36.99 9.34 32.57
C THR A 25 -37.23 8.38 31.41
N VAL A 26 -38.25 7.53 31.47
CA VAL A 26 -38.60 6.60 30.37
C VAL A 26 -39.03 7.36 29.11
N PRO A 27 -39.94 8.37 29.16
CA PRO A 27 -40.25 9.22 28.02
C PRO A 27 -39.05 9.98 27.47
N ILE A 28 -38.14 10.48 28.34
CA ILE A 28 -36.94 11.20 27.90
C ILE A 28 -35.97 10.25 27.19
N LEU A 29 -35.77 9.03 27.69
CA LEU A 29 -34.92 8.02 27.05
C LEU A 29 -35.53 7.55 25.72
N LEU A 30 -36.85 7.36 25.66
CA LEU A 30 -37.55 7.02 24.41
C LEU A 30 -37.49 8.17 23.41
N LEU A 31 -37.65 9.42 23.84
CA LEU A 31 -37.50 10.59 22.98
C LEU A 31 -36.06 10.75 22.51
N ALA A 32 -35.06 10.53 23.37
CA ALA A 32 -33.65 10.54 23.01
C ALA A 32 -33.31 9.42 22.02
N CYS A 33 -33.83 8.20 22.23
CA CYS A 33 -33.72 7.09 21.28
C CYS A 33 -34.44 7.38 19.96
N LEU A 34 -35.62 7.99 19.99
CA LEU A 34 -36.37 8.38 18.78
C LEU A 34 -35.63 9.47 18.01
N LEU A 35 -35.13 10.51 18.69
CA LEU A 35 -34.30 11.55 18.09
C LEU A 35 -32.98 10.97 17.58
N PHE A 36 -32.40 9.98 18.26
CA PHE A 36 -31.22 9.25 17.81
C PHE A 36 -31.49 8.43 16.54
N LEU A 37 -32.65 7.77 16.46
CA LEU A 37 -33.09 7.04 15.26
C LEU A 37 -33.40 8.00 14.11
N ILE A 38 -34.12 9.09 14.36
CA ILE A 38 -34.46 10.12 13.37
C ILE A 38 -33.20 10.84 12.88
N TRP A 39 -32.25 11.16 13.75
CA TRP A 39 -30.96 11.74 13.36
C TRP A 39 -30.15 10.74 12.54
N ASN A 40 -30.00 9.49 12.98
CA ASN A 40 -29.30 8.47 12.19
C ASN A 40 -29.98 8.20 10.84
N TYR A 41 -31.30 8.38 10.74
CA TYR A 41 -32.05 8.21 9.49
C TYR A 41 -31.92 9.44 8.57
N GLY A 42 -32.04 10.66 9.12
CA GLY A 42 -31.96 11.93 8.41
C GLY A 42 -30.55 12.33 7.97
N ASP A 43 -29.53 11.82 8.65
CA ASP A 43 -28.11 12.05 8.37
C ASP A 43 -27.46 10.86 7.64
N THR A 44 -28.27 9.95 7.07
CA THR A 44 -27.81 9.03 6.02
C THR A 44 -27.36 9.87 4.82
N SER A 45 -26.15 10.40 4.90
CA SER A 45 -25.48 10.96 3.72
C SER A 45 -25.55 9.88 2.66
N SER A 46 -25.87 10.24 1.41
CA SER A 46 -26.06 9.25 0.33
C SER A 46 -24.87 8.31 0.15
N ILE A 47 -23.70 8.67 0.69
CA ILE A 47 -22.47 7.89 0.72
C ILE A 47 -22.56 6.71 1.73
N PRO A 48 -22.44 5.46 1.26
CA PRO A 48 -22.44 4.26 2.11
C PRO A 48 -21.34 4.29 3.19
N GLY A 49 -21.59 3.72 4.37
CA GLY A 49 -20.58 3.59 5.43
C GLY A 49 -21.17 3.32 6.81
N PRO A 50 -20.34 3.08 7.83
CA PRO A 50 -20.79 3.00 9.22
C PRO A 50 -21.49 4.30 9.65
N GLY A 51 -22.48 4.18 10.52
CA GLY A 51 -23.17 5.33 11.10
C GLY A 51 -22.25 6.18 11.98
N TYR A 52 -22.48 7.50 12.00
CA TYR A 52 -21.68 8.43 12.81
C TYR A 52 -21.90 8.25 14.32
N CYS A 53 -23.14 7.92 14.73
CA CYS A 53 -23.53 7.61 16.11
C CYS A 53 -22.91 8.56 17.16
N MET A 54 -23.16 9.87 17.04
CA MET A 54 -22.67 10.91 17.98
C MET A 54 -21.15 10.84 18.26
N GLY A 55 -20.33 10.52 17.24
CA GLY A 55 -18.87 10.44 17.37
C GLY A 55 -18.34 9.05 17.73
N ILE A 56 -19.20 8.09 18.09
CA ILE A 56 -18.80 6.69 18.32
C ILE A 56 -18.32 6.05 17.01
N GLY A 57 -19.00 6.33 15.89
CA GLY A 57 -18.63 5.83 14.56
C GLY A 57 -17.18 6.17 14.21
N PRO A 58 -16.77 7.44 14.30
CA PRO A 58 -15.38 7.84 14.10
C PRO A 58 -14.35 7.16 15.00
N LEU A 59 -14.67 6.94 16.28
CA LEU A 59 -13.77 6.25 17.21
C LEU A 59 -13.59 4.78 16.81
N ILE A 60 -14.68 4.08 16.50
CA ILE A 60 -14.64 2.69 16.07
C ILE A 60 -13.91 2.56 14.74
N SER A 61 -14.17 3.44 13.78
CA SER A 61 -13.48 3.38 12.49
C SER A 61 -11.99 3.63 12.65
N HIS A 62 -11.60 4.69 13.36
CA HIS A 62 -10.20 4.99 13.58
C HIS A 62 -9.48 3.88 14.35
N GLY A 63 -10.07 3.36 15.43
CA GLY A 63 -9.53 2.23 16.18
C GLY A 63 -9.35 0.97 15.33
N ARG A 64 -10.27 0.72 14.39
CA ARG A 64 -10.16 -0.41 13.45
C ARG A 64 -8.98 -0.26 12.49
N PHE A 65 -8.72 0.96 11.99
CA PHE A 65 -7.53 1.23 11.17
C PHE A 65 -6.24 0.98 11.94
N LEU A 66 -6.18 1.39 13.21
CA LEU A 66 -5.02 1.15 14.08
C LEU A 66 -4.83 -0.34 14.41
N TRP A 67 -5.93 -1.09 14.58
CA TRP A 67 -5.89 -2.51 14.93
C TRP A 67 -5.56 -3.42 13.74
N MET A 68 -6.20 -3.22 12.59
CA MET A 68 -6.09 -4.12 11.44
C MET A 68 -4.95 -3.75 10.49
N GLY A 69 -4.50 -2.49 10.52
CA GLY A 69 -3.71 -1.89 9.45
C GLY A 69 -4.58 -1.31 8.34
N ILE A 70 -4.07 -0.27 7.67
CA ILE A 70 -4.79 0.54 6.68
C ILE A 70 -5.33 -0.33 5.53
N GLY A 71 -4.51 -1.17 4.91
CA GLY A 71 -4.92 -1.99 3.78
C GLY A 71 -5.98 -3.04 4.13
N SER A 72 -5.80 -3.77 5.24
CA SER A 72 -6.80 -4.71 5.75
C SER A 72 -8.12 -4.03 6.09
N ALA A 73 -8.08 -2.87 6.76
CA ALA A 73 -9.26 -2.09 7.10
C ALA A 73 -9.99 -1.59 5.85
N CYS A 74 -9.27 -1.13 4.82
CA CYS A 74 -9.87 -0.72 3.54
C CYS A 74 -10.61 -1.88 2.88
N ASN A 75 -10.00 -3.07 2.83
CA ASN A 75 -10.65 -4.26 2.29
C ASN A 75 -11.88 -4.68 3.10
N TYR A 76 -11.81 -4.60 4.42
CA TYR A 76 -12.95 -4.87 5.30
C TYR A 76 -14.12 -3.94 4.98
N TYR A 77 -13.87 -2.63 4.94
CA TYR A 77 -14.90 -1.64 4.71
C TYR A 77 -15.48 -1.70 3.29
N ASN A 78 -14.66 -1.90 2.26
CA ASN A 78 -15.19 -2.06 0.90
C ASN A 78 -16.04 -3.33 0.75
N LYS A 79 -15.66 -4.44 1.41
CA LYS A 79 -16.48 -5.67 1.43
C LYS A 79 -17.82 -5.47 2.15
N MET A 80 -17.84 -4.64 3.20
CA MET A 80 -19.02 -4.47 4.04
C MET A 80 -20.02 -3.42 3.53
N TYR A 81 -19.53 -2.31 2.97
CA TYR A 81 -20.36 -1.15 2.60
C TYR A 81 -20.35 -0.82 1.11
N GLY A 82 -19.55 -1.54 0.31
CA GLY A 82 -19.43 -1.35 -1.13
C GLY A 82 -18.16 -0.62 -1.57
N GLU A 83 -18.00 -0.50 -2.90
CA GLU A 83 -16.76 -0.06 -3.55
C GLU A 83 -16.54 1.47 -3.53
N PHE A 84 -17.53 2.23 -3.03
CA PHE A 84 -17.41 3.65 -2.72
C PHE A 84 -18.09 3.86 -1.37
N MET A 85 -17.30 4.16 -0.35
CA MET A 85 -17.83 4.28 1.01
C MET A 85 -17.02 5.27 1.85
N ARG A 86 -17.56 5.62 3.01
CA ARG A 86 -17.05 6.64 3.93
C ARG A 86 -16.67 6.05 5.27
N VAL A 87 -15.58 6.52 5.84
CA VAL A 87 -15.11 6.26 7.22
C VAL A 87 -14.56 7.55 7.83
N TRP A 88 -14.08 7.48 9.07
CA TRP A 88 -13.32 8.57 9.68
C TRP A 88 -11.96 8.09 10.17
N ILE A 89 -10.94 8.89 9.92
CA ILE A 89 -9.57 8.69 10.41
C ILE A 89 -9.17 9.98 11.11
N SER A 90 -8.83 9.89 12.41
CA SER A 90 -8.48 11.05 13.24
C SER A 90 -9.55 12.16 13.22
N GLY A 91 -10.83 11.78 13.19
CA GLY A 91 -11.97 12.70 13.13
C GLY A 91 -12.24 13.30 11.74
N GLU A 92 -11.36 13.12 10.76
CA GLU A 92 -11.57 13.59 9.39
C GLU A 92 -12.31 12.55 8.55
N GLU A 93 -13.32 13.01 7.79
CA GLU A 93 -14.03 12.19 6.82
C GLU A 93 -13.06 11.69 5.73
N THR A 94 -13.07 10.38 5.51
CA THR A 94 -12.20 9.68 4.56
C THR A 94 -13.02 8.74 3.70
N LEU A 95 -12.91 8.86 2.39
CA LEU A 95 -13.56 7.96 1.43
C LEU A 95 -12.64 6.80 1.09
N ILE A 96 -13.14 5.58 1.08
CA ILE A 96 -12.43 4.38 0.60
C ILE A 96 -13.09 3.94 -0.69
N ILE A 97 -12.33 3.94 -1.78
CA ILE A 97 -12.85 3.79 -3.13
C ILE A 97 -12.06 2.76 -3.93
N SER A 98 -12.75 1.78 -4.50
CA SER A 98 -12.20 0.73 -5.38
C SER A 98 -12.86 0.72 -6.76
N LYS A 99 -13.81 1.62 -7.05
CA LYS A 99 -14.38 1.80 -8.41
C LYS A 99 -13.35 2.41 -9.37
N SER A 100 -13.16 1.81 -10.54
CA SER A 100 -12.18 2.31 -11.54
C SER A 100 -12.57 3.66 -12.12
N SER A 101 -13.86 3.95 -12.28
CA SER A 101 -14.38 5.24 -12.74
C SER A 101 -13.96 6.38 -11.81
N SER A 102 -14.25 6.24 -10.51
CA SER A 102 -13.83 7.18 -9.47
C SER A 102 -12.31 7.30 -9.37
N MET A 103 -11.59 6.17 -9.36
CA MET A 103 -10.12 6.14 -9.34
C MET A 103 -9.54 6.94 -10.50
N TYR A 104 -10.07 6.72 -11.72
CA TYR A 104 -9.65 7.44 -12.91
C TYR A 104 -9.91 8.95 -12.80
N HIS A 105 -11.09 9.35 -12.34
CA HIS A 105 -11.42 10.77 -12.10
C HIS A 105 -10.43 11.42 -11.12
N ILE A 106 -10.20 10.78 -9.98
CA ILE A 106 -9.37 11.30 -8.90
C ILE A 106 -7.90 11.42 -9.32
N MET A 107 -7.37 10.45 -10.06
CA MET A 107 -5.98 10.50 -10.51
C MET A 107 -5.77 11.50 -11.66
N LYS A 108 -6.79 11.72 -12.50
CA LYS A 108 -6.73 12.62 -13.65
C LYS A 108 -6.66 14.10 -13.24
N HIS A 109 -7.47 14.52 -12.27
CA HIS A 109 -7.64 15.93 -11.98
C HIS A 109 -6.64 16.51 -10.97
N SER A 110 -6.25 17.77 -11.17
CA SER A 110 -5.22 18.44 -10.38
C SER A 110 -5.65 18.82 -8.96
N HIS A 111 -6.96 18.90 -8.67
CA HIS A 111 -7.44 19.17 -7.32
C HIS A 111 -7.40 17.96 -6.39
N TYR A 112 -6.88 16.81 -6.83
CA TYR A 112 -6.58 15.65 -5.96
C TYR A 112 -5.09 15.37 -5.84
N ILE A 113 -4.23 16.35 -6.12
CA ILE A 113 -2.76 16.18 -6.06
C ILE A 113 -2.21 16.29 -4.64
N SER A 114 -3.00 16.24 -3.57
CA SER A 114 -2.49 16.16 -2.20
C SER A 114 -2.63 14.75 -1.64
N ARG A 115 -1.87 14.42 -0.58
CA ARG A 115 -2.14 13.28 0.30
C ARG A 115 -2.62 13.79 1.66
N PHE A 116 -2.74 12.90 2.62
CA PHE A 116 -3.08 13.21 4.01
C PHE A 116 -2.29 12.28 4.96
N GLY A 117 -2.26 12.64 6.23
CA GLY A 117 -1.56 11.92 7.29
C GLY A 117 -1.45 12.78 8.54
N SER A 118 -1.10 12.17 9.68
CA SER A 118 -0.87 12.91 10.93
C SER A 118 0.20 13.98 10.74
N LYS A 119 -0.13 15.25 11.01
CA LYS A 119 0.83 16.37 10.91
C LYS A 119 2.07 16.11 11.77
N LEU A 120 1.86 15.75 13.03
CA LEU A 120 2.95 15.44 13.98
C LEU A 120 3.77 14.24 13.50
N GLY A 121 3.12 13.19 12.99
CA GLY A 121 3.81 12.03 12.43
C GLY A 121 4.68 12.40 11.23
N LEU A 122 4.14 13.17 10.28
CA LEU A 122 4.87 13.64 9.11
C LEU A 122 6.02 14.59 9.47
N GLN A 123 5.88 15.41 10.52
CA GLN A 123 6.96 16.25 11.04
C GLN A 123 8.07 15.39 11.64
N CYS A 124 7.72 14.36 12.41
CA CYS A 124 8.67 13.43 13.04
C CYS A 124 9.55 12.72 11.99
N ILE A 125 8.96 12.27 10.87
CA ILE A 125 9.71 11.62 9.78
C ILE A 125 10.25 12.60 8.73
N GLY A 126 10.14 13.92 8.95
CA GLY A 126 10.67 14.93 8.03
C GLY A 126 9.97 15.03 6.67
N MET A 127 8.73 14.54 6.54
CA MET A 127 7.91 14.60 5.31
C MET A 127 6.81 15.67 5.32
N HIS A 128 6.61 16.36 6.45
CA HIS A 128 5.65 17.46 6.52
C HIS A 128 6.13 18.64 5.65
N GLU A 129 5.36 18.94 4.60
CA GLU A 129 5.68 19.96 3.59
C GLU A 129 7.05 19.82 2.91
N ASN A 130 7.67 18.65 3.03
CA ASN A 130 9.01 18.37 2.53
C ASN A 130 9.03 17.11 1.65
N GLY A 131 9.97 17.04 0.71
CA GLY A 131 10.05 15.97 -0.29
C GLY A 131 8.84 15.97 -1.24
N ILE A 132 8.50 14.80 -1.79
CA ILE A 132 7.40 14.66 -2.78
C ILE A 132 6.36 13.59 -2.44
N ILE A 133 6.66 12.66 -1.53
CA ILE A 133 5.82 11.49 -1.24
C ILE A 133 4.55 11.93 -0.50
N PHE A 134 4.73 12.43 0.74
CA PHE A 134 3.68 12.96 1.61
C PHE A 134 3.71 14.49 1.75
N ASN A 135 4.44 15.20 0.88
CA ASN A 135 4.37 16.65 0.83
C ASN A 135 2.98 17.11 0.40
N ASN A 136 2.22 17.66 1.34
CA ASN A 136 0.82 18.05 1.14
C ASN A 136 0.69 19.54 0.79
N ASN A 137 1.79 20.31 0.74
CA ASN A 137 1.80 21.69 0.28
C ASN A 137 1.88 21.70 -1.26
N PRO A 138 0.80 22.04 -1.99
CA PRO A 138 0.78 21.90 -3.44
C PRO A 138 1.76 22.84 -4.15
N ALA A 139 2.05 24.01 -3.56
CA ALA A 139 2.99 24.96 -4.14
C ALA A 139 4.42 24.42 -4.08
N VAL A 140 4.86 23.97 -2.90
CA VAL A 140 6.20 23.39 -2.71
C VAL A 140 6.35 22.10 -3.51
N TRP A 141 5.36 21.22 -3.47
CA TRP A 141 5.39 19.95 -4.20
C TRP A 141 5.52 20.16 -5.72
N LYS A 142 4.84 21.15 -6.30
CA LYS A 142 4.93 21.47 -7.74
C LYS A 142 6.34 21.93 -8.14
N VAL A 143 7.07 22.59 -7.24
CA VAL A 143 8.45 23.06 -7.49
C VAL A 143 9.45 21.90 -7.37
N ILE A 144 9.30 21.03 -6.37
CA ILE A 144 10.26 19.96 -6.09
C ILE A 144 10.11 18.76 -7.06
N ARG A 145 8.88 18.40 -7.43
CA ARG A 145 8.62 17.19 -8.24
C ARG A 145 9.33 17.16 -9.61
N PRO A 146 9.47 18.26 -10.36
CA PRO A 146 10.22 18.27 -11.61
C PRO A 146 11.65 17.76 -11.48
N PHE A 147 12.33 18.03 -10.36
CA PHE A 147 13.70 17.55 -10.12
C PHE A 147 13.76 16.01 -10.08
N PHE A 148 12.86 15.38 -9.32
CA PHE A 148 12.73 13.91 -9.29
C PHE A 148 12.34 13.34 -10.65
N THR A 149 11.39 13.98 -11.33
CA THR A 149 10.92 13.51 -12.65
C THR A 149 12.05 13.56 -13.67
N LYS A 150 12.86 14.62 -13.65
CA LYS A 150 14.03 14.78 -14.54
C LYS A 150 15.12 13.77 -14.22
N ALA A 151 15.40 13.50 -12.94
CA ALA A 151 16.41 12.54 -12.53
C ALA A 151 16.02 11.08 -12.90
N LEU A 152 14.74 10.74 -12.77
CA LEU A 152 14.22 9.38 -13.00
C LEU A 152 13.79 9.11 -14.46
N SER A 153 14.12 10.01 -15.39
CA SER A 153 13.77 9.89 -16.81
C SER A 153 14.93 10.30 -17.74
N GLY A 154 14.74 10.13 -19.06
CA GLY A 154 15.72 10.53 -20.07
C GLY A 154 17.07 9.83 -19.92
N ARG A 155 18.16 10.61 -19.86
CA ARG A 155 19.54 10.07 -19.77
C ARG A 155 19.80 9.26 -18.49
N GLY A 156 19.16 9.62 -17.37
CA GLY A 156 19.27 8.87 -16.12
C GLY A 156 18.71 7.46 -16.26
N LEU A 157 17.59 7.31 -16.98
CA LEU A 157 16.97 6.01 -17.26
C LEU A 157 17.87 5.10 -18.11
N VAL A 158 18.57 5.66 -19.10
CA VAL A 158 19.50 4.88 -19.95
C VAL A 158 20.68 4.38 -19.14
N ARG A 159 21.30 5.26 -18.34
CA ARG A 159 22.43 4.91 -17.48
C ARG A 159 22.04 3.85 -16.43
N MET A 160 20.80 3.91 -15.95
CA MET A 160 20.28 2.99 -14.95
C MET A 160 20.39 1.52 -15.35
N VAL A 161 20.21 1.18 -16.64
CA VAL A 161 20.29 -0.23 -17.06
C VAL A 161 21.66 -0.82 -16.77
N ALA A 162 22.73 -0.13 -17.17
CA ALA A 162 24.09 -0.59 -16.92
C ALA A 162 24.38 -0.71 -15.41
N ILE A 163 24.01 0.33 -14.65
CA ILE A 163 24.16 0.38 -13.19
C ILE A 163 23.43 -0.80 -12.51
N CYS A 164 22.19 -1.08 -12.91
CA CYS A 164 21.43 -2.19 -12.36
C CYS A 164 22.06 -3.54 -12.67
N VAL A 165 22.50 -3.76 -13.92
CA VAL A 165 23.13 -5.05 -14.28
C VAL A 165 24.35 -5.27 -13.42
N GLU A 166 25.24 -4.28 -13.37
CA GLU A 166 26.48 -4.37 -12.61
C GLU A 166 26.21 -4.58 -11.12
N SER A 167 25.36 -3.76 -10.51
CA SER A 167 25.01 -3.92 -9.10
C SER A 167 24.45 -5.32 -8.80
N VAL A 168 23.57 -5.85 -9.66
CA VAL A 168 23.06 -7.21 -9.51
C VAL A 168 24.19 -8.23 -9.64
N VAL A 169 25.06 -8.10 -10.64
CA VAL A 169 26.19 -9.01 -10.85
C VAL A 169 27.12 -9.02 -9.64
N THR A 170 27.54 -7.86 -9.15
CA THR A 170 28.41 -7.74 -7.97
C THR A 170 27.81 -8.41 -6.73
N HIS A 171 26.51 -8.24 -6.49
CA HIS A 171 25.85 -8.88 -5.35
C HIS A 171 25.62 -10.38 -5.54
N LEU A 172 25.40 -10.83 -6.77
CA LEU A 172 25.30 -12.25 -7.08
C LEU A 172 26.65 -12.95 -6.99
N ASP A 173 27.75 -12.24 -7.26
CA ASP A 173 29.11 -12.74 -7.11
C ASP A 173 29.55 -12.80 -5.63
N ARG A 174 28.87 -12.03 -4.75
CA ARG A 174 29.06 -11.99 -3.29
C ARG A 174 27.87 -12.59 -2.53
N LEU A 175 27.27 -13.66 -3.07
CA LEU A 175 26.04 -14.24 -2.54
C LEU A 175 26.23 -14.78 -1.11
N GLU A 176 27.46 -15.15 -0.73
CA GLU A 176 27.82 -15.59 0.61
C GLU A 176 27.47 -14.57 1.71
N GLU A 177 27.37 -13.28 1.39
CA GLU A 177 27.04 -12.24 2.37
C GLU A 177 25.55 -12.18 2.74
N VAL A 178 24.72 -12.83 1.94
CA VAL A 178 23.26 -12.90 2.12
C VAL A 178 22.78 -14.34 2.17
N THR A 179 23.70 -15.30 2.21
CA THR A 179 23.39 -16.73 2.30
C THR A 179 23.66 -17.20 3.72
N ASN A 180 22.68 -17.83 4.35
CA ASN A 180 22.84 -18.39 5.69
C ASN A 180 23.74 -19.65 5.66
N THR A 181 24.13 -20.15 6.83
CA THR A 181 24.97 -21.35 6.98
C THR A 181 24.38 -22.62 6.37
N SER A 182 23.07 -22.64 6.09
CA SER A 182 22.36 -23.75 5.45
C SER A 182 22.24 -23.59 3.92
N GLY A 183 22.82 -22.55 3.33
CA GLY A 183 22.78 -22.30 1.89
C GLY A 183 21.51 -21.58 1.40
N TYR A 184 20.69 -21.00 2.29
CA TYR A 184 19.50 -20.26 1.90
C TYR A 184 19.78 -18.77 1.77
N VAL A 185 19.32 -18.19 0.67
CA VAL A 185 19.53 -16.79 0.31
C VAL A 185 18.40 -15.94 0.89
N ASP A 186 18.77 -14.92 1.66
CA ASP A 186 17.86 -13.84 2.04
C ASP A 186 17.63 -12.91 0.84
N VAL A 187 16.58 -13.23 0.08
CA VAL A 187 16.23 -12.49 -1.14
C VAL A 187 15.80 -11.06 -0.83
N LEU A 188 15.20 -10.80 0.33
CA LEU A 188 14.81 -9.43 0.71
C LEU A 188 16.05 -8.58 0.95
N MET A 189 17.05 -9.11 1.66
CA MET A 189 18.32 -8.43 1.86
C MET A 189 19.07 -8.23 0.53
N LEU A 190 19.12 -9.25 -0.33
CA LEU A 190 19.73 -9.14 -1.66
C LEU A 190 19.08 -8.03 -2.49
N MET A 191 17.74 -8.02 -2.59
CA MET A 191 17.00 -7.02 -3.34
C MET A 191 17.19 -5.61 -2.75
N ARG A 192 17.22 -5.47 -1.41
CA ARG A 192 17.51 -4.19 -0.73
C ARG A 192 18.88 -3.67 -1.09
N ARG A 193 19.92 -4.51 -1.05
CA ARG A 193 21.28 -4.13 -1.38
C ARG A 193 21.42 -3.73 -2.85
N VAL A 194 20.86 -4.52 -3.77
CA VAL A 194 20.81 -4.18 -5.20
C VAL A 194 20.10 -2.84 -5.43
N MET A 195 18.93 -2.62 -4.81
CA MET A 195 18.19 -1.36 -4.95
C MET A 195 18.94 -0.17 -4.37
N LEU A 196 19.60 -0.35 -3.22
CA LEU A 196 20.39 0.69 -2.56
C LEU A 196 21.59 1.09 -3.41
N ASP A 197 22.37 0.11 -3.87
CA ASP A 197 23.54 0.35 -4.71
C ASP A 197 23.17 0.97 -6.04
N THR A 198 22.12 0.43 -6.68
CA THR A 198 21.55 1.00 -7.90
C THR A 198 21.16 2.48 -7.70
N SER A 199 20.48 2.79 -6.60
CA SER A 199 20.06 4.16 -6.28
C SER A 199 21.27 5.06 -6.04
N ASN A 200 22.23 4.61 -5.22
CA ASN A 200 23.44 5.36 -4.91
C ASN A 200 24.26 5.63 -6.18
N MET A 201 24.46 4.64 -7.05
CA MET A 201 25.19 4.81 -8.31
C MET A 201 24.45 5.74 -9.28
N LEU A 202 23.11 5.69 -9.34
CA LEU A 202 22.32 6.62 -10.13
C LEU A 202 22.51 8.08 -9.67
N PHE A 203 22.51 8.31 -8.36
CA PHE A 203 22.56 9.66 -7.79
C PHE A 203 23.99 10.20 -7.62
N LEU A 204 24.99 9.33 -7.44
CA LEU A 204 26.38 9.69 -7.11
C LEU A 204 27.35 9.53 -8.30
N GLY A 205 26.93 8.87 -9.39
CA GLY A 205 27.52 9.08 -10.72
C GLY A 205 28.90 8.47 -11.00
N ILE A 206 29.28 7.37 -10.36
CA ILE A 206 30.57 6.68 -10.60
C ILE A 206 30.46 5.76 -11.86
N PRO A 207 31.45 5.75 -12.78
CA PRO A 207 31.40 5.00 -14.05
C PRO A 207 32.14 3.66 -13.98
N LEU A 208 31.66 2.62 -14.70
CA LEU A 208 32.32 1.30 -14.84
C LEU A 208 32.03 0.63 -16.22
N ASP A 209 32.95 -0.27 -16.64
CA ASP A 209 33.20 -0.79 -18.00
C ASP A 209 33.00 -2.34 -18.17
N GLY A 210 32.53 -2.79 -19.36
CA GLY A 210 32.61 -4.17 -19.97
C GLY A 210 31.68 -5.28 -19.41
N GLU A 211 31.20 -6.36 -20.09
CA GLU A 211 31.20 -6.93 -21.45
C GLU A 211 29.80 -7.57 -21.74
N ARG A 212 29.21 -7.22 -22.90
CA ARG A 212 27.79 -7.36 -23.34
C ARG A 212 26.73 -7.77 -22.30
N ASP A 213 26.46 -6.82 -21.41
CA ASP A 213 25.30 -6.76 -20.53
C ASP A 213 23.96 -6.54 -21.25
N VAL A 214 22.85 -6.70 -20.50
CA VAL A 214 21.51 -6.28 -20.94
C VAL A 214 21.60 -4.80 -21.31
N LYS A 215 21.29 -4.46 -22.57
CA LYS A 215 21.29 -3.06 -23.02
C LYS A 215 19.89 -2.47 -22.92
N ILE A 216 19.82 -1.14 -22.87
CA ILE A 216 18.54 -0.42 -22.87
C ILE A 216 17.63 -0.84 -24.04
N ASP A 217 18.20 -1.15 -25.20
CA ASP A 217 17.47 -1.56 -26.41
C ASP A 217 16.83 -2.96 -26.31
N ASP A 218 17.25 -3.77 -25.33
CA ASP A 218 16.67 -5.09 -25.08
C ASP A 218 15.41 -4.98 -24.20
N VAL A 219 15.35 -3.97 -23.33
CA VAL A 219 14.28 -3.82 -22.32
C VAL A 219 12.86 -3.72 -22.93
N PRO A 220 12.63 -2.98 -24.05
CA PRO A 220 11.33 -2.96 -24.70
C PRO A 220 10.91 -4.29 -25.34
N LYS A 221 11.86 -5.17 -25.66
CA LYS A 221 11.63 -6.47 -26.33
C LYS A 221 11.22 -7.58 -25.36
N LEU A 222 11.47 -7.41 -24.05
CA LEU A 222 11.13 -8.34 -22.98
C LEU A 222 9.61 -8.36 -22.65
N LYS A 223 8.76 -8.67 -23.64
CA LYS A 223 7.29 -8.60 -23.51
C LYS A 223 6.69 -9.61 -22.53
N VAL A 224 7.24 -10.83 -22.49
CA VAL A 224 6.79 -11.86 -21.54
C VAL A 224 7.18 -11.46 -20.11
N THR A 225 8.41 -11.01 -19.89
CA THR A 225 8.85 -10.48 -18.58
C THR A 225 8.02 -9.28 -18.15
N GLU A 226 7.69 -8.38 -19.08
CA GLU A 226 6.80 -7.24 -18.80
C GLU A 226 5.41 -7.69 -18.33
N SER A 227 4.81 -8.65 -19.04
CA SER A 227 3.49 -9.21 -18.69
C SER A 227 3.53 -9.94 -17.35
N PHE A 228 4.62 -10.67 -17.07
CA PHE A 228 4.85 -11.30 -15.78
C PHE A 228 4.92 -10.27 -14.65
N ILE A 229 5.72 -9.20 -14.80
CA ILE A 229 5.81 -8.14 -13.79
C ILE A 229 4.43 -7.50 -13.55
N TYR A 230 3.70 -7.17 -14.60
CA TYR A 230 2.36 -6.58 -14.45
C TYR A 230 1.38 -7.53 -13.77
N GLU A 231 1.37 -8.82 -14.12
CA GLU A 231 0.53 -9.81 -13.47
C GLU A 231 0.92 -10.04 -12.01
N SER A 232 2.22 -10.04 -11.69
CA SER A 232 2.71 -10.08 -10.31
C SER A 232 2.22 -8.88 -9.50
N MET A 233 2.32 -7.66 -10.04
CA MET A 233 1.83 -6.46 -9.38
C MET A 233 0.31 -6.42 -9.24
N ARG A 234 -0.43 -6.98 -10.21
CA ARG A 234 -1.91 -7.07 -10.18
C ARG A 234 -2.38 -8.06 -9.12
N TYR A 235 -1.79 -9.25 -9.12
CA TYR A 235 -2.21 -10.37 -8.28
C TYR A 235 -1.67 -10.26 -6.86
N GLN A 236 -0.40 -9.88 -6.69
CA GLN A 236 0.26 -9.69 -5.40
C GLN A 236 0.87 -8.28 -5.28
N PRO A 237 0.03 -7.24 -5.15
CA PRO A 237 0.50 -5.86 -5.07
C PRO A 237 1.29 -5.61 -3.78
N VAL A 238 2.37 -4.84 -3.86
CA VAL A 238 3.04 -4.26 -2.66
C VAL A 238 2.39 -2.94 -2.28
N VAL A 239 2.18 -2.06 -3.26
CA VAL A 239 1.42 -0.82 -3.11
C VAL A 239 0.02 -1.05 -3.67
N ASP A 240 -0.88 -1.52 -2.80
CA ASP A 240 -2.25 -1.86 -3.18
C ASP A 240 -3.25 -0.73 -2.92
N LEU A 241 -2.82 0.33 -2.21
CA LEU A 241 -3.62 1.51 -1.93
C LEU A 241 -2.89 2.82 -2.22
N VAL A 242 -3.66 3.87 -2.51
CA VAL A 242 -3.12 5.23 -2.77
C VAL A 242 -3.95 6.27 -2.02
N MET A 243 -3.29 7.00 -1.11
CA MET A 243 -3.90 8.09 -0.36
C MET A 243 -3.91 9.40 -1.17
N ARG A 244 -5.06 10.09 -1.22
CA ARG A 244 -5.27 11.42 -1.82
C ARG A 244 -6.09 12.31 -0.87
N LYS A 245 -6.12 13.63 -1.11
CA LYS A 245 -7.01 14.59 -0.42
C LYS A 245 -7.61 15.55 -1.44
N ALA A 246 -8.90 15.83 -1.32
CA ALA A 246 -9.62 16.78 -2.17
C ALA A 246 -9.21 18.22 -1.82
N LEU A 247 -8.78 18.99 -2.82
CA LEU A 247 -8.38 20.40 -2.66
C LEU A 247 -9.51 21.38 -3.02
N GLN A 248 -10.57 20.88 -3.66
CA GLN A 248 -11.77 21.60 -4.08
C GLN A 248 -12.98 20.68 -3.93
N ASP A 249 -14.18 21.27 -3.83
CA ASP A 249 -15.44 20.54 -3.88
C ASP A 249 -15.64 19.95 -5.28
N ASP A 250 -16.22 18.75 -5.37
CA ASP A 250 -16.49 18.05 -6.63
C ASP A 250 -17.63 17.03 -6.46
N VAL A 251 -18.09 16.43 -7.56
CA VAL A 251 -19.00 15.27 -7.57
C VAL A 251 -18.34 14.11 -8.29
N ILE A 252 -18.16 12.98 -7.60
CA ILE A 252 -17.50 11.79 -8.13
C ILE A 252 -18.50 10.64 -8.17
N ASP A 253 -18.77 10.09 -9.37
CA ASP A 253 -19.73 9.00 -9.58
C ASP A 253 -21.10 9.22 -8.89
N GLY A 254 -21.56 10.49 -8.85
CA GLY A 254 -22.82 10.89 -8.23
C GLY A 254 -22.75 11.25 -6.74
N TYR A 255 -21.59 11.10 -6.11
CA TYR A 255 -21.40 11.44 -4.70
C TYR A 255 -20.72 12.81 -4.52
N PRO A 256 -21.24 13.69 -3.64
CA PRO A 256 -20.59 14.95 -3.34
C PRO A 256 -19.31 14.71 -2.50
N VAL A 257 -18.21 15.30 -2.93
CA VAL A 257 -16.91 15.23 -2.24
C VAL A 257 -16.47 16.65 -1.90
N LYS A 258 -16.48 16.99 -0.62
CA LYS A 258 -16.08 18.32 -0.14
C LYS A 258 -14.56 18.47 -0.16
N LYS A 259 -14.10 19.72 -0.29
CA LYS A 259 -12.71 20.10 -0.06
C LYS A 259 -12.29 19.66 1.33
N GLY A 260 -11.09 19.10 1.43
CA GLY A 260 -10.52 18.58 2.66
C GLY A 260 -10.84 17.11 2.93
N THR A 261 -11.79 16.50 2.22
CA THR A 261 -12.07 15.07 2.35
C THR A 261 -10.85 14.23 1.96
N ASN A 262 -10.48 13.32 2.85
CA ASN A 262 -9.41 12.34 2.61
C ASN A 262 -9.93 11.22 1.71
N ILE A 263 -9.06 10.60 0.92
CA ILE A 263 -9.43 9.57 -0.04
C ILE A 263 -8.38 8.46 -0.02
N ILE A 264 -8.80 7.22 0.11
CA ILE A 264 -7.97 6.03 -0.08
C ILE A 264 -8.49 5.29 -1.31
N LEU A 265 -7.67 5.20 -2.36
CA LEU A 265 -7.96 4.41 -3.54
C LEU A 265 -7.44 2.99 -3.31
N ASN A 266 -8.34 2.00 -3.20
CA ASN A 266 -8.01 0.59 -3.00
C ASN A 266 -7.80 -0.11 -4.36
N LEU A 267 -6.60 0.07 -4.91
CA LEU A 267 -6.23 -0.39 -6.26
C LEU A 267 -6.11 -1.91 -6.33
N GLY A 268 -5.60 -2.56 -5.29
CA GLY A 268 -5.49 -4.03 -5.23
C GLY A 268 -6.86 -4.70 -5.31
N ARG A 269 -7.87 -4.14 -4.63
CA ARG A 269 -9.26 -4.59 -4.77
C ARG A 269 -9.83 -4.28 -6.16
N MET A 270 -9.60 -3.07 -6.68
CA MET A 270 -10.04 -2.68 -8.03
C MET A 270 -9.53 -3.65 -9.11
N HIS A 271 -8.25 -4.04 -9.05
CA HIS A 271 -7.63 -4.99 -10.00
C HIS A 271 -8.18 -6.42 -9.93
N ARG A 272 -8.99 -6.74 -8.92
CA ARG A 272 -9.67 -8.03 -8.76
C ARG A 272 -11.16 -7.97 -9.10
N LEU A 273 -11.75 -6.80 -9.18
CA LEU A 273 -13.18 -6.63 -9.44
C LEU A 273 -13.50 -6.22 -10.86
N GLU A 274 -12.56 -5.54 -11.52
CA GLU A 274 -12.83 -4.92 -12.81
C GLU A 274 -11.87 -5.42 -13.91
N PHE A 275 -12.42 -5.55 -15.13
CA PHE A 275 -11.73 -5.79 -16.40
C PHE A 275 -11.07 -7.17 -16.61
N PHE A 276 -10.33 -7.71 -15.64
CA PHE A 276 -9.51 -8.91 -15.85
C PHE A 276 -10.34 -10.20 -15.96
N PRO A 277 -10.03 -11.11 -16.90
CA PRO A 277 -10.81 -12.33 -17.14
C PRO A 277 -10.67 -13.37 -16.02
N LYS A 278 -9.47 -13.52 -15.44
CA LYS A 278 -9.17 -14.44 -14.33
C LYS A 278 -8.63 -13.64 -13.14
N PRO A 279 -9.46 -12.81 -12.49
CA PRO A 279 -8.98 -11.81 -11.53
C PRO A 279 -8.42 -12.42 -10.23
N ASN A 280 -8.87 -13.62 -9.87
CA ASN A 280 -8.47 -14.28 -8.63
C ASN A 280 -7.41 -15.37 -8.82
N GLU A 281 -6.86 -15.50 -10.03
CA GLU A 281 -5.79 -16.43 -10.35
C GLU A 281 -4.58 -15.66 -10.89
N PHE A 282 -3.38 -16.18 -10.65
CA PHE A 282 -2.17 -15.68 -11.31
C PHE A 282 -2.10 -16.28 -12.72
N SER A 283 -2.34 -15.49 -13.75
CA SER A 283 -2.27 -15.94 -15.14
C SER A 283 -1.87 -14.83 -16.08
N LEU A 284 -0.89 -15.09 -16.96
CA LEU A 284 -0.48 -14.14 -18.00
C LEU A 284 -1.58 -13.90 -19.04
N GLU A 285 -2.62 -14.75 -19.10
CA GLU A 285 -3.80 -14.53 -19.94
C GLU A 285 -4.53 -13.22 -19.59
N ASN A 286 -4.43 -12.76 -18.34
CA ASN A 286 -4.96 -11.47 -17.91
C ASN A 286 -4.34 -10.29 -18.69
N PHE A 287 -3.16 -10.49 -19.28
CA PHE A 287 -2.42 -9.51 -20.09
C PHE A 287 -2.21 -9.98 -21.55
N ALA A 288 -2.90 -11.03 -22.00
CA ALA A 288 -2.81 -11.50 -23.39
C ALA A 288 -3.35 -10.47 -24.40
N LYS A 289 -4.30 -9.62 -23.96
CA LYS A 289 -4.79 -8.47 -24.71
C LYS A 289 -4.29 -7.18 -24.07
N ASN A 290 -4.20 -6.12 -24.86
CA ASN A 290 -3.81 -4.81 -24.36
C ASN A 290 -4.81 -4.33 -23.29
N VAL A 291 -4.32 -4.13 -22.07
CA VAL A 291 -5.11 -3.71 -20.91
C VAL A 291 -5.22 -2.18 -20.91
N PRO A 292 -6.43 -1.59 -20.99
CA PRO A 292 -6.58 -0.15 -20.90
C PRO A 292 -6.09 0.33 -19.54
N TYR A 293 -5.22 1.34 -19.55
CA TYR A 293 -4.61 1.85 -18.31
C TYR A 293 -5.67 2.27 -17.28
N ARG A 294 -6.86 2.75 -17.69
CA ARG A 294 -7.94 3.10 -16.76
C ARG A 294 -8.38 1.96 -15.82
N TYR A 295 -8.17 0.70 -16.20
CA TYR A 295 -8.52 -0.48 -15.41
C TYR A 295 -7.32 -1.10 -14.68
N PHE A 296 -6.09 -0.72 -15.04
CA PHE A 296 -4.87 -1.21 -14.40
C PHE A 296 -3.90 -0.07 -14.12
N GLN A 297 -3.72 0.23 -12.83
CA GLN A 297 -2.97 1.40 -12.33
C GLN A 297 -1.94 1.02 -11.25
N PRO A 298 -0.97 0.15 -11.53
CA PRO A 298 0.02 -0.29 -10.54
C PRO A 298 0.93 0.85 -10.04
N PHE A 299 1.07 1.91 -10.83
CA PHE A 299 1.91 3.08 -10.51
C PHE A 299 1.10 4.39 -10.40
N GLY A 300 -0.22 4.31 -10.59
CA GLY A 300 -1.08 5.46 -10.82
C GLY A 300 -0.72 6.27 -12.08
N PHE A 301 -1.54 7.28 -12.36
CA PHE A 301 -1.34 8.21 -13.48
C PHE A 301 -1.69 9.65 -13.09
N GLY A 302 -1.57 10.54 -14.07
CA GLY A 302 -1.86 11.97 -13.90
C GLY A 302 -0.78 12.73 -13.14
N PRO A 303 -1.10 13.94 -12.64
CA PRO A 303 -0.09 14.88 -12.15
C PRO A 303 0.75 14.33 -10.99
N ARG A 304 0.15 13.51 -10.12
CA ARG A 304 0.79 12.90 -8.92
C ARG A 304 1.00 11.39 -9.04
N ALA A 305 1.19 10.88 -10.27
CA ALA A 305 1.61 9.49 -10.51
C ALA A 305 2.95 9.15 -9.82
N CYS A 306 3.30 7.87 -9.74
CA CYS A 306 4.65 7.46 -9.36
C CYS A 306 5.69 8.14 -10.27
N ALA A 307 6.62 8.89 -9.68
CA ALA A 307 7.68 9.56 -10.42
C ALA A 307 8.66 8.55 -11.05
N GLY A 308 8.82 7.38 -10.42
CA GLY A 308 9.69 6.30 -10.86
C GLY A 308 9.02 5.22 -11.70
N LYS A 309 7.80 5.42 -12.24
CA LYS A 309 7.06 4.33 -12.91
C LYS A 309 7.81 3.66 -14.07
N TYR A 310 8.53 4.45 -14.87
CA TYR A 310 9.28 3.91 -16.01
C TYR A 310 10.58 3.25 -15.57
N ILE A 311 11.33 3.89 -14.67
CA ILE A 311 12.57 3.35 -14.14
C ILE A 311 12.34 2.07 -13.34
N ALA A 312 11.26 1.98 -12.56
CA ALA A 312 10.88 0.77 -11.84
C ALA A 312 10.69 -0.42 -12.78
N MET A 313 9.99 -0.24 -13.90
CA MET A 313 9.82 -1.30 -14.91
C MET A 313 11.13 -1.73 -15.55
N VAL A 314 12.05 -0.79 -15.80
CA VAL A 314 13.38 -1.09 -16.31
C VAL A 314 14.17 -1.90 -15.28
N MET A 315 14.26 -1.43 -14.03
CA MET A 315 15.01 -2.09 -12.95
C MET A 315 14.49 -3.51 -12.71
N MET A 316 13.17 -3.69 -12.57
CA MET A 316 12.58 -5.02 -12.35
C MET A 316 12.90 -5.98 -13.49
N LYS A 317 12.83 -5.54 -14.75
CA LYS A 317 13.20 -6.38 -15.91
C LYS A 317 14.67 -6.77 -15.87
N VAL A 318 15.56 -5.81 -15.61
CA VAL A 318 17.00 -6.05 -15.57
C VAL A 318 17.35 -7.03 -14.46
N ILE A 319 16.89 -6.79 -13.22
CA ILE A 319 17.14 -7.66 -12.09
C ILE A 319 16.64 -9.08 -12.36
N LEU A 320 15.40 -9.23 -12.83
CA LEU A 320 14.82 -10.54 -13.14
C LEU A 320 15.61 -11.28 -14.22
N VAL A 321 15.99 -10.59 -15.31
CA VAL A 321 16.76 -11.22 -16.40
C VAL A 321 18.15 -11.63 -15.91
N THR A 322 18.88 -10.76 -15.22
CA THR A 322 20.23 -11.05 -14.74
C THR A 322 20.23 -12.21 -13.73
N LEU A 323 19.27 -12.21 -12.79
CA LEU A 323 19.14 -13.26 -11.78
C LEU A 323 18.74 -14.60 -12.42
N LEU A 324 17.64 -14.62 -13.19
CA LEU A 324 17.10 -15.86 -13.74
C LEU A 324 17.96 -16.46 -14.86
N ARG A 325 18.84 -15.67 -15.48
CA ARG A 325 19.86 -16.20 -16.40
C ARG A 325 20.93 -17.02 -15.69
N ARG A 326 21.28 -16.67 -14.45
CA ARG A 326 22.33 -17.35 -13.68
C ARG A 326 21.77 -18.50 -12.82
N PHE A 327 20.56 -18.35 -12.28
CA PHE A 327 20.02 -19.27 -11.30
C PHE A 327 18.60 -19.78 -11.65
N HIS A 328 18.31 -21.01 -11.22
CA HIS A 328 16.96 -21.46 -10.90
C HIS A 328 16.67 -21.07 -9.46
N VAL A 329 15.54 -20.40 -9.23
CA VAL A 329 15.08 -20.04 -7.89
C VAL A 329 14.05 -21.04 -7.38
N ARG A 330 14.19 -21.49 -6.14
CA ARG A 330 13.24 -22.39 -5.48
C ARG A 330 12.81 -21.80 -4.14
N ALA A 331 11.52 -21.82 -3.87
CA ALA A 331 11.00 -21.50 -2.55
C ALA A 331 11.30 -22.66 -1.58
N LEU A 332 11.52 -22.34 -0.31
CA LEU A 332 11.65 -23.35 0.75
C LEU A 332 10.30 -24.06 0.99
N GLN A 333 10.34 -25.36 1.31
CA GLN A 333 9.23 -26.11 1.95
C GLN A 333 7.81 -25.87 1.38
N GLY A 334 7.62 -25.87 0.06
CA GLY A 334 6.29 -25.69 -0.54
C GLY A 334 5.66 -24.30 -0.29
N ARG A 335 6.47 -23.31 0.11
CA ARG A 335 6.04 -21.92 0.31
C ARG A 335 5.64 -21.30 -1.03
N CYS A 336 4.57 -20.51 -0.99
CA CYS A 336 4.05 -19.74 -2.11
C CYS A 336 3.53 -18.40 -1.61
N VAL A 337 3.30 -17.45 -2.51
CA VAL A 337 2.90 -16.09 -2.11
C VAL A 337 1.57 -16.05 -1.36
N GLU A 338 0.70 -17.04 -1.52
CA GLU A 338 -0.58 -17.18 -0.82
C GLU A 338 -0.42 -17.61 0.64
N ASN A 339 0.61 -18.40 0.97
CA ASN A 339 0.81 -18.96 2.32
C ASN A 339 1.88 -18.23 3.15
N VAL A 340 2.50 -17.19 2.59
CA VAL A 340 3.37 -16.26 3.32
C VAL A 340 2.52 -15.35 4.21
N GLN A 341 2.91 -15.22 5.48
CA GLN A 341 2.32 -14.26 6.40
C GLN A 341 2.67 -12.84 5.95
N LYS A 342 1.69 -11.95 5.98
CA LYS A 342 1.82 -10.58 5.46
C LYS A 342 1.31 -9.57 6.45
N VAL A 343 2.03 -8.46 6.54
CA VAL A 343 1.53 -7.23 7.14
C VAL A 343 0.83 -6.44 6.05
N HIS A 344 -0.44 -6.08 6.30
CA HIS A 344 -1.25 -5.32 5.36
C HIS A 344 -1.71 -3.99 5.96
N ASP A 345 -0.75 -3.07 6.09
CA ASP A 345 -0.94 -1.74 6.65
C ASP A 345 -0.75 -0.66 5.57
N LEU A 346 0.31 0.15 5.63
CA LEU A 346 0.61 1.17 4.61
C LEU A 346 0.99 0.56 3.25
N SER A 347 1.57 -0.64 3.28
CA SER A 347 1.86 -1.48 2.12
C SER A 347 1.58 -2.94 2.47
N LEU A 348 1.43 -3.79 1.47
CA LEU A 348 1.33 -5.23 1.63
C LEU A 348 2.72 -5.86 1.45
N HIS A 349 3.30 -6.34 2.55
CA HIS A 349 4.65 -6.92 2.55
C HIS A 349 4.70 -8.17 3.45
N PRO A 350 5.67 -9.06 3.25
CA PRO A 350 5.87 -10.20 4.14
C PRO A 350 6.08 -9.74 5.59
N ASP A 351 5.57 -10.51 6.54
CA ASP A 351 5.93 -10.35 7.94
C ASP A 351 7.35 -10.91 8.15
N GLU A 352 8.33 -10.02 8.27
CA GLU A 352 9.75 -10.38 8.45
C GLU A 352 10.07 -10.95 9.83
N THR A 353 9.11 -10.96 10.77
CA THR A 353 9.25 -11.72 12.02
C THR A 353 8.95 -13.21 11.82
N SER A 354 8.34 -13.57 10.69
CA SER A 354 8.06 -14.96 10.33
C SER A 354 9.27 -15.63 9.65
N ASN A 355 9.52 -16.88 9.99
CA ASN A 355 10.59 -17.67 9.38
C ASN A 355 10.21 -18.12 7.94
N PHE A 356 11.19 -18.60 7.17
CA PHE A 356 11.02 -19.20 5.84
C PHE A 356 10.58 -18.21 4.75
N LEU A 357 11.26 -17.06 4.71
CA LEU A 357 11.19 -16.10 3.59
C LEU A 357 12.38 -16.26 2.62
N GLU A 358 13.35 -17.08 2.97
CA GLU A 358 14.54 -17.36 2.18
C GLU A 358 14.23 -18.25 0.96
N MET A 359 15.13 -18.22 -0.02
CA MET A 359 15.03 -19.03 -1.23
C MET A 359 16.33 -19.78 -1.50
N ILE A 360 16.25 -20.85 -2.29
CA ILE A 360 17.41 -21.59 -2.77
C ILE A 360 17.73 -21.16 -4.20
N PHE A 361 18.96 -20.74 -4.45
CA PHE A 361 19.45 -20.35 -5.78
C PHE A 361 20.35 -21.46 -6.32
N VAL A 362 19.90 -22.15 -7.37
CA VAL A 362 20.63 -23.26 -8.01
C VAL A 362 21.22 -22.77 -9.34
N PRO A 363 22.55 -22.76 -9.53
CA PRO A 363 23.16 -22.33 -10.79
C PRO A 363 22.60 -23.08 -12.02
N ARG A 364 22.44 -22.38 -13.15
CA ARG A 364 21.96 -23.01 -14.41
C ARG A 364 23.02 -23.87 -15.13
N ASN A 365 24.31 -23.57 -14.94
CA ASN A 365 25.42 -24.16 -15.70
C ASN A 365 26.27 -25.18 -14.91
N SER A 366 25.70 -25.83 -13.91
CA SER A 366 26.42 -26.84 -13.10
C SER A 366 27.01 -28.00 -13.92
N ASP A 367 26.49 -28.28 -15.11
CA ASP A 367 26.98 -29.39 -15.96
C ASP A 367 28.25 -29.08 -16.73
N LYS A 368 28.74 -27.83 -16.76
CA LYS A 368 30.01 -27.46 -17.44
C LYS A 368 31.26 -27.59 -16.56
N TYR A 369 31.11 -27.83 -15.26
CA TYR A 369 32.24 -27.88 -14.31
C TYR A 369 32.45 -29.26 -13.66
N LEU A 370 31.66 -30.27 -14.05
CA LEU A 370 31.83 -31.68 -13.63
C LEU A 370 32.37 -32.60 -14.75
N GLY A 371 32.78 -32.03 -15.88
CA GLY A 371 33.40 -32.75 -16.97
C GLY A 371 34.73 -32.11 -17.36
N ASN A 372 35.79 -32.47 -16.63
CA ASN A 372 37.17 -32.56 -17.10
C ASN A 372 38.00 -33.35 -16.08
#